data_AF-A0A943I3S2-F1
#
_entry.id   AF-A0A943I3S2-F1
#
_cell.length_a   1.000
_cell.length_b   1.000
_cell.length_c   1.000
_cell.angle_alpha   90.00
_cell.angle_beta   90.00
_cell.angle_gamma   90.00
#
_symmetry.space_group_name_H-M   'P 1'
#
loop_
_entity.id
_entity.type
_entity.pdbx_description
1 polymer ?
#
loop_
_entity_poly.entity_id
_entity_poly.type
_entity_poly.pdbx_seq_one_letter_code
_entity_poly.pdbx_strand_id
1 'polypeptide(L)'
;MVEFNGVLVEVKNGYMEEKEIQAYINYLKNKYPDESLKSLSITIDGNDVDLDYVLKPQNFERIRRITGYLVGTLDRFNDAKAAEERDRIKHA
;
A
#
# COMPACT_ATOMS: atom_id res chain seq x y z
N MET A 1 21.28 -5.69 2.54
CA MET A 1 20.18 -5.16 1.71
C MET A 1 20.76 -4.18 0.71
N VAL A 2 20.33 -4.25 -0.54
CA VAL A 2 20.74 -3.37 -1.64
C VAL A 2 19.49 -2.72 -2.22
N GLU A 3 19.54 -1.43 -2.52
CA GLU A 3 18.46 -0.77 -3.22
C GLU A 3 18.56 -1.05 -4.72
N PHE A 4 17.50 -1.59 -5.30
CA PHE A 4 17.42 -1.93 -6.72
C PHE A 4 16.11 -1.39 -7.29
N ASN A 5 16.20 -0.42 -8.22
CA ASN A 5 15.05 0.24 -8.85
C ASN A 5 14.00 0.78 -7.85
N GLY A 6 14.46 1.34 -6.73
CA GLY A 6 13.59 1.89 -5.67
C GLY A 6 12.89 0.85 -4.80
N VAL A 7 13.34 -0.42 -4.87
CA VAL A 7 12.92 -1.53 -4.01
C VAL A 7 14.12 -1.98 -3.15
N LEU A 8 13.90 -2.15 -1.86
CA LEU A 8 14.93 -2.70 -0.97
C LEU A 8 14.99 -4.22 -1.11
N VAL A 9 16.08 -4.74 -1.65
CA VAL A 9 16.26 -6.17 -1.91
C VAL A 9 17.25 -6.78 -0.92
N GLU A 10 16.91 -7.94 -0.39
CA GLU A 10 17.80 -8.79 0.40
C GLU A 10 17.85 -10.19 -0.20
N VAL A 11 19.04 -10.71 -0.48
CA VAL A 11 19.22 -12.11 -0.87
C VAL A 11 19.87 -12.83 0.30
N LYS A 12 19.24 -13.91 0.76
CA LYS A 12 19.70 -14.78 1.84
C LYS A 12 20.17 -16.12 1.28
N ASN A 13 21.13 -16.73 1.98
CA ASN A 13 21.67 -18.06 1.68
C ASN A 13 22.38 -18.19 0.32
N GLY A 14 22.86 -17.09 -0.27
CA GLY A 14 23.69 -17.17 -1.47
C GLY A 14 23.84 -15.86 -2.21
N TYR A 15 24.33 -15.99 -3.44
CA TYR A 15 24.38 -14.92 -4.44
C TYR A 15 23.32 -15.20 -5.51
N MET A 16 22.72 -14.13 -6.04
CA MET A 16 21.76 -14.19 -7.13
C MET A 16 22.13 -13.13 -8.16
N GLU A 17 21.98 -13.46 -9.44
CA GLU A 17 22.27 -12.50 -10.51
C GLU A 17 21.25 -11.37 -10.55
N GLU A 18 21.69 -10.16 -10.90
CA GLU A 18 20.81 -8.99 -10.99
C GLU A 18 19.65 -9.17 -11.99
N LYS A 19 19.86 -9.95 -13.06
CA LYS A 19 18.82 -10.28 -14.04
C LYS A 19 17.69 -11.09 -13.43
N GLU A 20 18.01 -12.01 -12.55
CA GLU A 20 17.04 -12.87 -11.87
C GLU A 20 16.28 -12.08 -10.80
N ILE A 21 17.00 -11.24 -10.02
CA ILE A 21 16.39 -10.27 -9.09
C ILE A 21 15.39 -9.37 -9.84
N GLN A 22 15.78 -8.86 -11.02
CA GLN A 22 14.90 -8.05 -11.87
C GLN A 22 13.67 -8.83 -12.35
N ALA A 23 13.82 -10.12 -12.68
CA ALA A 23 12.71 -10.97 -13.08
C ALA A 23 11.69 -11.14 -11.94
N TYR A 24 12.15 -11.39 -10.71
CA TYR A 24 11.27 -11.47 -9.53
C TYR A 24 10.56 -10.15 -9.21
N ILE A 25 11.27 -9.02 -9.32
CA ILE A 25 10.66 -7.70 -9.16
C ILE A 25 9.57 -7.48 -10.22
N ASN A 26 9.83 -7.84 -11.48
CA ASN A 26 8.85 -7.70 -12.56
C ASN A 26 7.65 -8.62 -12.36
N TYR A 27 7.87 -9.85 -11.90
CA TYR A 27 6.80 -10.77 -11.53
C TYR A 27 5.89 -10.15 -10.46
N LEU A 28 6.45 -9.59 -9.39
CA LEU A 28 5.66 -8.95 -8.32
C LEU A 28 4.93 -7.69 -8.81
N LYS A 29 5.56 -6.86 -9.64
CA LYS A 29 4.90 -5.68 -10.24
C LYS A 29 3.74 -6.07 -11.15
N ASN A 30 3.87 -7.15 -11.93
CA ASN A 30 2.79 -7.64 -12.78
C ASN A 30 1.65 -8.29 -11.97
N LYS A 31 1.99 -8.92 -10.84
CA LYS A 31 1.01 -9.52 -9.93
C LYS A 31 0.22 -8.45 -9.15
N TYR A 32 0.86 -7.33 -8.81
CA TYR A 32 0.27 -6.21 -8.07
C TYR A 32 0.47 -4.89 -8.85
N PRO A 33 -0.26 -4.68 -9.95
CA PRO A 33 -0.03 -3.54 -10.85
C PRO A 33 -0.33 -2.17 -10.21
N ASP A 34 -1.27 -2.12 -9.27
CA ASP A 34 -1.71 -0.89 -8.61
C ASP A 34 -0.93 -0.59 -7.31
N GLU A 35 -0.08 -1.52 -6.87
CA GLU A 35 0.67 -1.39 -5.62
C GLU A 35 2.17 -1.19 -5.87
N SER A 36 2.80 -0.35 -5.05
CA SER A 36 4.24 -0.11 -5.15
C SER A 36 4.99 -1.06 -4.23
N LEU A 37 5.86 -1.90 -4.78
CA LEU A 37 6.75 -2.76 -3.98
C LEU A 37 7.71 -1.90 -3.12
N LYS A 38 7.80 -2.19 -1.82
CA LYS A 38 8.70 -1.51 -0.88
C LYS A 38 9.99 -2.29 -0.66
N SER A 39 9.85 -3.57 -0.33
CA SER A 39 10.98 -4.46 -0.08
C SER A 39 10.69 -5.88 -0.53
N LEU A 40 11.75 -6.59 -0.88
CA LEU A 40 11.77 -7.98 -1.30
C LEU A 40 12.92 -8.71 -0.60
N SER A 41 12.63 -9.75 0.16
CA SER A 41 13.60 -10.70 0.70
C SER A 41 13.48 -12.01 -0.07
N ILE A 42 14.59 -12.46 -0.61
CA ILE A 42 14.72 -13.65 -1.44
C ILE A 42 15.54 -14.66 -0.64
N THR A 43 14.95 -15.79 -0.28
CA THR A 43 15.65 -16.87 0.43
C THR A 43 15.84 -18.04 -0.52
N ILE A 44 17.09 -18.40 -0.78
CA ILE A 44 17.42 -19.54 -1.64
C ILE A 44 17.35 -20.82 -0.79
N ASP A 45 16.53 -21.79 -1.22
CA ASP A 45 16.42 -23.13 -0.62
C ASP A 45 16.67 -24.21 -1.70
N GLY A 46 17.95 -24.52 -1.91
CA GLY A 46 18.36 -25.49 -2.92
C GLY A 46 18.01 -25.04 -4.34
N ASN A 47 16.99 -25.66 -4.93
CA ASN A 47 16.50 -25.35 -6.28
C ASN A 47 15.31 -24.37 -6.28
N ASP A 48 14.76 -24.08 -5.10
CA ASP A 48 13.59 -23.24 -4.92
C ASP A 48 13.97 -21.91 -4.27
N VAL A 49 13.07 -20.94 -4.38
CA VAL A 49 13.26 -19.59 -3.87
C VAL A 49 12.00 -19.11 -3.18
N ASP A 50 12.13 -18.75 -1.90
CA ASP A 50 11.08 -18.11 -1.13
C ASP A 50 11.15 -16.59 -1.29
N LEU A 51 9.99 -15.96 -1.53
CA LEU A 51 9.85 -14.52 -1.74
C LEU A 51 8.98 -13.91 -0.64
N ASP A 52 9.61 -13.22 0.29
CA ASP A 52 8.93 -12.37 1.27
C ASP A 52 8.93 -10.92 0.77
N TYR A 53 7.76 -10.29 0.64
CA TYR A 53 7.68 -8.92 0.15
C TYR A 53 6.74 -8.06 0.98
N VAL A 54 7.05 -6.77 0.98
CA VAL A 54 6.22 -5.73 1.62
C VAL A 54 5.83 -4.72 0.55
N LEU A 55 4.54 -4.46 0.43
CA LEU A 55 3.99 -3.44 -0.45
C LEU A 55 3.91 -2.11 0.33
N LYS A 56 4.06 -1.00 -0.38
CA LYS A 56 3.87 0.33 0.20
C LYS A 56 2.39 0.48 0.55
N PRO A 57 2.05 0.99 1.75
CA PRO A 57 0.66 1.24 2.09
C PRO A 57 0.07 2.24 1.10
N GLN A 58 -1.04 1.89 0.47
CA GLN A 58 -1.78 2.80 -0.38
C GLN A 58 -2.54 3.81 0.49
N ASN A 59 -2.54 5.07 0.08
CA ASN A 59 -3.36 6.09 0.74
C ASN A 59 -4.84 5.72 0.55
N PHE A 60 -5.58 5.69 1.65
CA PHE A 60 -7.04 5.55 1.62
C PHE A 60 -7.68 6.83 2.17
N GLU A 61 -8.75 7.27 1.55
CA GLU A 61 -9.58 8.35 2.08
C GLU A 61 -10.61 7.78 3.05
N ARG A 62 -10.70 8.37 4.25
CA ARG A 62 -11.75 8.04 5.20
C ARG A 62 -13.01 8.81 4.84
N ILE A 63 -14.03 8.10 4.37
CA ILE A 63 -15.38 8.64 4.22
C ILE A 63 -16.21 8.34 5.47
N ARG A 64 -17.09 9.26 5.83
CA ARG A 64 -17.99 9.16 6.99
C ARG A 64 -19.39 9.57 6.60
N ARG A 65 -20.39 8.98 7.28
CA ARG A 65 -21.78 9.39 7.15
C ARG A 65 -22.10 10.46 8.20
N ILE A 66 -22.39 11.68 7.78
CA ILE A 66 -22.78 12.81 8.65
C ILE A 66 -24.16 13.26 8.21
N THR A 67 -25.12 13.30 9.13
CA THR A 67 -26.52 13.71 8.88
C THR A 67 -27.14 13.06 7.63
N GLY A 68 -26.73 11.82 7.30
CA GLY A 68 -27.19 11.08 6.12
C GLY A 68 -26.27 11.14 4.89
N TYR A 69 -25.30 12.06 4.84
CA TYR A 69 -24.40 12.27 3.70
C TYR A 69 -23.07 11.53 3.83
N LEU A 70 -22.62 10.87 2.76
CA LEU A 70 -21.26 10.29 2.67
C LEU A 70 -20.26 11.38 2.26
N VAL A 71 -19.41 11.79 3.20
CA VAL A 71 -18.45 12.88 3.00
C VAL A 71 -17.13 12.55 3.69
N GLY A 72 -16.00 12.97 3.11
CA GLY A 72 -14.70 12.88 3.78
C GLY A 72 -14.55 13.97 4.84
N THR A 73 -14.53 15.22 4.38
CA THR A 73 -14.45 16.42 5.23
C THR A 73 -15.75 17.24 5.19
N LEU A 74 -15.90 18.19 6.12
CA LEU A 74 -17.04 19.11 6.15
C LEU A 74 -16.83 20.37 5.29
N ASP A 75 -15.66 20.52 4.67
CA ASP A 75 -15.24 21.75 3.97
C ASP A 75 -16.13 22.11 2.78
N ARG A 76 -16.90 21.15 2.26
CA ARG A 76 -17.82 21.32 1.13
C ARG A 76 -19.29 21.48 1.55
N PHE A 77 -19.58 21.64 2.84
CA PHE A 77 -20.95 21.83 3.31
C PHE A 77 -21.42 23.24 2.96
N ASN A 78 -22.65 23.33 2.46
CA ASN A 78 -23.35 24.61 2.38
C ASN A 78 -23.96 24.95 3.75
N ASP A 79 -24.47 26.17 3.89
CA ASP A 79 -24.99 26.66 5.17
C ASP A 79 -26.08 25.76 5.76
N ALA A 80 -26.96 25.20 4.93
CA ALA A 80 -28.03 24.29 5.36
C ALA A 80 -27.46 23.00 5.99
N LYS A 81 -26.54 22.33 5.30
CA LYS A 81 -25.92 21.09 5.81
C LYS A 81 -25.05 21.34 7.03
N ALA A 82 -24.40 22.50 7.09
CA ALA A 82 -23.61 22.90 8.24
C ALA A 82 -24.51 23.13 9.48
N ALA A 83 -25.69 23.71 9.31
CA ALA A 83 -26.68 23.83 10.37
C ALA A 83 -27.14 22.46 10.88
N GLU A 84 -27.50 21.54 9.98
CA GLU A 84 -27.87 20.17 10.36
C GLU A 84 -26.75 19.44 11.13
N GLU A 85 -25.49 19.61 10.72
CA GLU A 85 -24.35 19.00 11.41
C GLU A 85 -24.19 19.52 12.85
N ARG A 86 -24.42 20.83 13.06
CA ARG A 86 -24.37 21.46 14.39
C ARG A 86 -25.46 20.95 15.32
N ASP A 87 -26.64 20.69 14.77
CA ASP A 87 -27.80 20.21 15.54
C ASP A 87 -27.73 18.70 15.84
N ARG A 88 -26.80 17.98 15.22
CA ARG A 88 -26.66 16.53 15.40
C ARG A 88 -26.17 16.18 16.82
N ILE A 89 -26.91 15.28 17.47
CA ILE A 89 -26.53 14.65 18.74
C ILE A 89 -25.42 13.60 18.50
N LYS A 90 -24.32 13.72 19.24
CA LYS A 90 -23.20 12.77 19.22
C LYS A 90 -23.33 11.79 20.38
N HIS A 91 -23.51 10.52 20.08
CA HIS A 91 -23.48 9.44 21.06
C HIS A 91 -22.06 8.86 21.06
N ALA A 92 -21.23 9.30 22.00
CA ALA A 92 -19.84 8.87 22.17
C ALA A 92 -19.74 7.54 22.91
#